data_AF-N1S4L0-F1
#
_entry.id   AF-N1S4L0-F1
#
_cell.length_a   1.000
_cell.length_b   1.000
_cell.length_c   1.000
_cell.angle_alpha   90.00
_cell.angle_beta   90.00
_cell.angle_gamma   90.00
#
_symmetry.space_group_name_H-M   'P 1'
#
loop_
_entity.id
_entity.type
_entity.pdbx_description
1 polymer ?
#
loop_
_entity_poly.entity_id
_entity_poly.type
_entity_poly.pdbx_seq_one_letter_code
_entity_poly.pdbx_strand_id
1 'polypeptide(L)'
;MMTPLDAQSTDVCQCTKVKGAGGIECELGTTVICPACHLEEANTREPNDAAQTAVEQTALPDERRVYIAFESSRLLKETGGQHLSDKSIRSVIKRRQKGQTTARHLLNEYGISALVTSLRALVDAEIFTSTDAASRRFPDLFPEEQETATGDLSTKEIEPHDGECNQSNDASGGFGGNHVFPNLEHACFSFAQREMQQALDKWDYRCAEAVSLQTWIDLFRNNKTFETEGNAGSLPNLLSSVGKIQNVIIHRLDLNFFQVNQFLLNAEEFIRLLDTPLYLDAIKLLRQRIEEVLLMANRDAASIHNEADGKVAEIEAQRERLNREEEGVKRHRDENLDNIRDSIERDIFAAMGQAKDALPGIGLADNR
;
A
#
# COMPACT_ATOMS: atom_id res chain seq x y z
N MET A 1 36.62 38.20 53.40
CA MET A 1 36.68 37.03 52.50
C MET A 1 35.27 36.76 52.05
N MET A 2 35.02 37.06 50.77
CA MET A 2 33.75 36.91 50.07
C MET A 2 33.47 35.43 49.81
N THR A 3 32.28 34.95 50.12
CA THR A 3 31.68 33.75 49.52
C THR A 3 30.53 34.21 48.60
N PRO A 4 30.46 33.75 47.34
CA PRO A 4 29.45 34.20 46.39
C PRO A 4 28.16 33.35 46.41
N LEU A 5 27.04 34.04 46.16
CA LEU A 5 25.80 33.64 45.44
C LEU A 5 26.11 32.72 44.23
N ASP A 6 25.24 31.92 43.63
CA ASP A 6 23.81 31.57 43.69
C ASP A 6 23.63 30.39 42.70
N ALA A 7 22.54 29.61 42.81
CA ALA A 7 21.69 29.21 41.66
C ALA A 7 20.74 28.06 42.07
N GLN A 8 19.56 28.42 42.57
CA GLN A 8 18.42 27.50 42.56
C GLN A 8 17.84 27.49 41.13
N SER A 9 17.77 26.31 40.50
CA SER A 9 17.14 26.15 39.18
C SER A 9 15.62 26.05 39.32
N THR A 10 14.92 27.14 39.06
CA THR A 10 13.47 27.11 38.80
C THR A 10 13.22 26.54 37.41
N ASP A 11 12.75 25.30 37.32
CA ASP A 11 12.24 24.72 36.07
C ASP A 11 10.86 25.30 35.74
N VAL A 12 10.81 26.11 34.69
CA VAL A 12 9.59 26.74 34.19
C VAL A 12 9.03 25.91 33.04
N CYS A 13 7.81 25.41 33.19
CA CYS A 13 7.07 24.72 32.14
C CYS A 13 6.82 25.65 30.92
N GLN A 14 7.28 25.26 29.73
CA GLN A 14 7.18 26.06 28.49
C GLN A 14 5.93 25.69 27.66
N CYS A 15 4.73 25.84 28.22
CA CYS A 15 3.50 25.75 27.42
C CYS A 15 3.20 27.08 26.69
N THR A 16 3.13 27.06 25.36
CA THR A 16 2.99 28.25 24.48
C THR A 16 1.62 28.94 24.47
N LYS A 17 0.79 28.79 25.50
CA LYS A 17 -0.44 29.58 25.67
C LYS A 17 -0.65 29.88 27.14
N VAL A 18 -0.20 31.06 27.58
CA VAL A 18 -0.85 32.01 28.51
C VAL A 18 0.19 33.07 28.88
N LYS A 19 -0.21 34.34 28.75
CA LYS A 19 0.58 35.52 29.13
C LYS A 19 0.24 35.82 30.59
N GLY A 20 1.14 35.50 31.52
CA GLY A 20 0.96 35.85 32.93
C GLY A 20 1.85 35.01 33.85
N ALA A 21 2.78 35.66 34.55
CA ALA A 21 3.60 35.03 35.57
C ALA A 21 2.74 34.78 36.82
N GLY A 22 2.56 33.50 37.18
CA GLY A 22 2.02 33.08 38.46
C GLY A 22 2.87 31.92 38.96
N GLY A 23 3.70 32.17 39.97
CA GLY A 23 4.47 31.12 40.63
C GLY A 23 3.54 30.27 41.49
N ILE A 24 3.60 28.96 41.33
CA ILE A 24 2.99 28.00 42.27
C ILE A 24 4.18 27.29 42.92
N GLU A 25 4.37 27.50 44.22
CA GLU A 25 5.25 26.68 45.03
C GLU A 25 4.57 25.32 45.23
N CYS A 26 5.19 24.23 44.78
CA CYS A 26 4.70 22.87 45.02
C CYS A 26 5.77 22.03 45.72
N GLU A 27 5.38 21.43 46.85
CA GLU A 27 6.14 20.46 47.62
C GLU A 27 6.39 19.16 46.83
N LEU A 28 7.56 18.57 47.06
CA LEU A 28 8.02 17.34 46.44
C LEU A 28 7.09 16.16 46.78
N GLY A 29 6.50 15.52 45.76
CA GLY A 29 5.88 14.19 45.89
C GLY A 29 4.40 14.07 45.55
N THR A 30 3.75 15.11 45.01
CA THR A 30 2.33 15.03 44.62
C THR A 30 2.17 15.19 43.10
N THR A 31 1.37 14.31 42.48
CA THR A 31 1.03 14.37 41.05
C THR A 31 0.10 15.57 40.78
N VAL A 32 0.60 16.58 40.08
CA VAL A 32 -0.20 17.73 39.64
C VAL A 32 -0.56 17.55 38.17
N ILE A 33 -1.85 17.42 37.90
CA ILE A 33 -2.40 17.43 36.54
C ILE A 33 -2.40 18.88 36.04
N CYS A 34 -1.71 19.16 34.93
CA CYS A 34 -1.79 20.48 34.28
C CYS A 34 -3.23 20.75 33.81
N PRO A 35 -3.90 21.82 34.30
CA PRO A 35 -5.30 22.08 33.96
C PRO A 35 -5.55 22.42 32.49
N ALA A 36 -4.49 22.67 31.71
CA ALA A 36 -4.60 23.05 30.30
C ALA A 36 -4.53 21.86 29.32
N CYS A 37 -3.97 20.71 29.71
CA CYS A 37 -3.70 19.63 28.75
C CYS A 37 -3.88 18.17 29.23
N HIS A 38 -4.22 17.91 30.50
CA HIS A 38 -4.60 16.57 31.00
C HIS A 38 -3.69 15.39 30.57
N LEU A 39 -2.37 15.57 30.53
CA LEU A 39 -1.40 14.49 30.29
C LEU A 39 -0.55 14.26 31.54
N GLU A 40 -0.43 13.00 31.95
CA GLU A 40 0.44 12.54 33.05
C GLU A 40 1.88 12.40 32.54
N GLU A 41 2.84 13.09 33.17
CA GLU A 41 4.28 12.87 32.93
C GLU A 41 4.92 12.32 34.21
N ALA A 42 5.57 11.16 34.09
CA ALA A 42 6.33 10.53 35.17
C ALA A 42 7.78 11.06 35.15
N ASN A 43 8.22 11.62 36.29
CA ASN A 43 9.62 11.98 36.50
C ASN A 43 10.46 10.71 36.71
N THR A 44 11.27 10.31 35.74
CA THR A 44 12.31 9.30 35.93
C THR A 44 13.67 9.95 36.20
N ARG A 45 14.33 9.42 37.23
CA ARG A 45 15.62 9.83 37.78
C ARG A 45 16.73 8.99 37.13
N GLU A 46 17.81 9.62 36.67
CA GLU A 46 19.05 8.94 36.29
C GLU A 46 19.80 8.39 37.52
N PRO A 47 20.61 7.33 37.33
CA PRO A 47 21.87 7.22 38.07
C PRO A 47 23.09 6.99 37.16
N ASN A 48 24.17 7.69 37.52
CA ASN A 48 25.50 7.73 36.90
C ASN A 48 26.33 6.43 37.04
N ASP A 49 27.15 6.23 36.00
CA ASP A 49 28.52 5.71 35.95
C ASP A 49 28.90 4.39 36.65
N ALA A 50 29.07 3.32 35.85
CA ALA A 50 30.40 2.75 35.55
C ALA A 50 30.30 1.49 34.67
N ALA A 51 31.26 1.37 33.75
CA ALA A 51 31.77 0.16 33.08
C ALA A 51 31.10 -0.31 31.76
N GLN A 52 31.92 -0.17 30.70
CA GLN A 52 32.02 -0.98 29.50
C GLN A 52 30.88 -0.94 28.46
N THR A 53 31.06 -0.03 27.50
CA THR A 53 31.07 -0.31 26.05
C THR A 53 30.18 -1.45 25.56
N ALA A 54 28.94 -1.11 25.24
CA ALA A 54 28.27 -1.65 24.07
C ALA A 54 27.71 -0.44 23.31
N VAL A 55 28.16 -0.27 22.07
CA VAL A 55 27.57 0.69 21.13
C VAL A 55 26.09 0.33 21.03
N GLU A 56 25.23 1.13 21.65
CA GLU A 56 23.80 1.06 21.44
C GLU A 56 23.55 1.54 20.02
N GLN A 57 23.68 0.60 19.07
CA GLN A 57 23.15 0.77 17.74
C GLN A 57 21.65 0.93 17.93
N THR A 58 21.19 2.19 17.98
CA THR A 58 19.77 2.52 17.81
C THR A 58 19.34 1.84 16.53
N ALA A 59 18.63 0.72 16.65
CA ALA A 59 18.19 -0.08 15.52
C ALA A 59 17.44 0.85 14.57
N LEU A 60 18.02 1.11 13.40
CA LEU A 60 17.39 1.97 12.41
C LEU A 60 16.18 1.21 11.85
N PRO A 61 15.02 1.87 11.69
CA PRO A 61 13.86 1.23 11.10
C PRO A 61 14.18 0.82 9.67
N ASP A 62 13.69 -0.36 9.27
CA ASP A 62 13.80 -0.85 7.90
C ASP A 62 13.32 0.20 6.90
N GLU A 63 14.25 0.67 6.07
CA GLU A 63 14.06 1.69 5.04
C GLU A 63 12.86 1.36 4.13
N ARG A 64 12.62 0.07 3.86
CA ARG A 64 11.48 -0.40 3.05
C ARG A 64 10.15 -0.16 3.76
N ARG A 65 10.03 -0.53 5.04
CA ARG A 65 8.82 -0.29 5.85
C ARG A 65 8.55 1.20 6.00
N VAL A 66 9.61 2.01 6.13
CA VAL A 66 9.51 3.47 6.16
C VAL A 66 9.03 4.01 4.81
N TYR A 67 9.59 3.55 3.69
CA TYR A 67 9.15 3.96 2.36
C TYR A 67 7.65 3.71 2.17
N ILE A 68 7.17 2.47 2.37
CA ILE A 68 5.75 2.12 2.20
C ILE A 68 4.83 2.96 3.12
N ALA A 69 5.24 3.22 4.36
CA ALA A 69 4.45 4.00 5.31
C ALA A 69 4.32 5.48 4.90
N PHE A 70 5.29 6.02 4.18
CA PHE A 70 5.39 7.45 3.88
C PHE A 70 5.26 7.78 2.39
N GLU A 71 5.26 6.80 1.49
CA GLU A 71 5.26 6.94 0.03
C GLU A 71 4.12 7.82 -0.48
N SER A 72 2.91 7.67 0.04
CA SER A 72 1.75 8.47 -0.41
C SER A 72 1.81 9.95 -0.01
N SER A 73 2.93 10.43 0.58
CA SER A 73 3.02 11.76 1.20
C SER A 73 3.38 12.81 0.17
N ARG A 74 2.42 13.70 -0.15
CA ARG A 74 2.63 14.80 -1.11
C ARG A 74 3.85 15.65 -0.78
N LEU A 75 4.08 15.94 0.50
CA LEU A 75 5.22 16.75 0.94
C LEU A 75 6.59 16.10 0.65
N LEU A 76 6.65 14.77 0.56
CA LEU A 76 7.86 14.04 0.20
C LEU A 76 8.01 13.86 -1.31
N LYS A 77 6.88 13.80 -2.05
CA LYS A 77 6.89 13.71 -3.53
C LYS A 77 7.12 15.05 -4.23
N GLU A 78 6.70 16.15 -3.62
CA GLU A 78 6.79 17.50 -4.21
C GLU A 78 8.14 18.18 -3.92
N THR A 79 9.02 17.58 -3.11
CA THR A 79 10.25 18.25 -2.70
C THR A 79 11.37 18.24 -3.75
N GLY A 80 11.27 17.43 -4.82
CA GLY A 80 12.13 17.52 -6.01
C GLY A 80 13.62 17.81 -5.74
N GLY A 81 14.26 17.05 -4.83
CA GLY A 81 15.68 17.23 -4.47
C GLY A 81 15.99 18.39 -3.50
N GLN A 82 14.98 19.08 -2.95
CA GLN A 82 15.18 20.07 -1.88
C GLN A 82 15.30 19.39 -0.51
N HIS A 83 16.37 19.73 0.22
CA HIS A 83 16.64 19.24 1.57
C HIS A 83 15.50 19.63 2.55
N LEU A 84 14.75 18.63 3.03
CA LEU A 84 13.68 18.84 4.00
C LEU A 84 14.23 19.06 5.41
N SER A 85 13.81 20.15 6.06
CA SER A 85 14.14 20.38 7.47
C SER A 85 13.57 19.28 8.37
N ASP A 86 14.27 18.94 9.46
CA ASP A 86 13.80 18.03 10.51
C ASP A 86 12.39 18.36 11.01
N LYS A 87 12.07 19.65 11.08
CA LYS A 87 10.76 20.15 11.50
C LYS A 87 9.66 19.76 10.51
N SER A 88 9.94 19.84 9.20
CA SER A 88 9.02 19.41 8.14
C SER A 88 8.81 17.90 8.19
N ILE A 89 9.88 17.11 8.33
CA ILE A 89 9.82 15.64 8.43
C ILE A 89 9.00 15.22 9.67
N ARG A 90 9.23 15.85 10.83
CA ARG A 90 8.44 15.61 12.05
C ARG A 90 6.95 15.91 11.86
N SER A 91 6.60 16.96 11.12
CA SER A 91 5.20 17.27 10.80
C SER A 91 4.57 16.23 9.87
N VAL A 92 5.33 15.69 8.90
CA VAL A 92 4.87 14.60 8.02
C VAL A 92 4.59 13.34 8.84
N ILE A 93 5.50 12.96 9.75
CA ILE A 93 5.34 11.81 10.66
C ILE A 93 4.08 11.96 11.51
N LYS A 94 3.90 13.12 12.17
CA LYS A 94 2.72 13.39 13.02
C LYS A 94 1.41 13.41 12.24
N ARG A 95 1.41 13.92 11.00
CA ARG A 95 0.19 13.95 10.15
C ARG A 95 -0.20 12.54 9.69
N ARG A 96 0.78 11.71 9.32
CA ARG A 96 0.60 10.31 8.91
C ARG A 96 0.15 9.41 10.04
N GLN A 97 0.67 9.62 11.26
CA GLN A 97 0.28 8.86 12.46
C GLN A 97 -1.23 8.91 12.72
N LYS A 98 -1.89 10.05 12.44
CA LYS A 98 -3.33 10.22 12.65
C LYS A 98 -4.19 9.44 11.65
N GLY A 99 -3.65 9.05 10.51
CA GLY A 99 -4.41 8.43 9.40
C GLY A 99 -3.96 7.02 9.02
N GLN A 100 -2.77 6.57 9.42
CA GLN A 100 -2.23 5.27 9.01
C GLN A 100 -1.69 4.46 10.20
N THR A 101 -2.13 3.21 10.32
CA THR A 101 -1.74 2.28 11.39
C THR A 101 -0.27 1.88 11.30
N THR A 102 0.28 1.71 10.10
CA THR A 102 1.69 1.33 9.86
C THR A 102 2.67 2.39 10.35
N ALA A 103 2.45 3.67 10.00
CA ALA A 103 3.26 4.79 10.51
C ALA A 103 3.18 4.90 12.05
N ARG A 104 2.02 4.61 12.65
CA ARG A 104 1.87 4.59 14.12
C ARG A 104 2.66 3.45 14.77
N HIS A 105 2.67 2.26 14.16
CA HIS A 105 3.47 1.13 14.64
C HIS A 105 4.97 1.44 14.60
N LEU A 106 5.46 1.96 13.47
CA LEU A 106 6.87 2.34 13.31
C LEU A 106 7.30 3.42 14.32
N LEU A 107 6.41 4.37 14.64
CA LEU A 107 6.68 5.41 15.62
C LEU A 107 6.83 4.87 17.04
N ASN A 108 6.00 3.89 17.40
CA ASN A 108 6.03 3.24 18.71
C ASN A 108 7.23 2.28 18.84
N GLU A 109 7.66 1.68 17.73
CA GLU A 109 8.73 0.68 17.68
C GLU A 109 10.14 1.31 17.69
N TYR A 110 10.34 2.43 16.97
CA TYR A 110 11.68 3.03 16.79
C TYR A 110 11.79 4.48 17.29
N GLY A 111 10.68 5.12 17.64
CA GLY A 111 10.65 6.51 18.08
C GLY A 111 10.77 7.55 16.94
N ILE A 112 10.44 8.80 17.26
CA ILE A 112 10.43 9.91 16.28
C ILE A 112 11.83 10.17 15.70
N SER A 113 12.87 10.11 16.53
CA SER A 113 14.23 10.49 16.12
C SER A 113 14.80 9.54 15.08
N ALA A 114 14.66 8.22 15.26
CA ALA A 114 15.14 7.23 14.30
C ALA A 114 14.39 7.32 12.97
N LEU A 115 13.07 7.55 13.00
CA LEU A 115 12.27 7.75 11.79
C LEU A 115 12.63 9.02 11.04
N VAL A 116 12.95 10.11 11.74
CA VAL A 116 13.41 11.36 11.09
C VAL A 116 14.73 11.11 10.36
N THR A 117 15.65 10.34 10.96
CA THR A 117 16.93 9.98 10.32
C THR A 117 16.73 9.11 9.09
N SER A 118 15.95 8.03 9.17
CA SER A 118 15.68 7.17 8.01
C SER A 118 14.89 7.88 6.91
N LEU A 119 13.89 8.70 7.26
CA LEU A 119 13.16 9.50 6.25
C LEU A 119 14.05 10.54 5.59
N ARG A 120 14.98 11.15 6.33
CA ARG A 120 15.97 12.06 5.73
C ARG A 120 16.82 11.33 4.70
N ALA A 121 17.38 10.18 5.05
CA ALA A 121 18.18 9.38 4.12
C ALA A 121 17.41 9.02 2.83
N LEU A 122 16.13 8.66 2.96
CA LEU A 122 15.29 8.33 1.80
C LEU A 122 14.92 9.54 0.94
N VAL A 123 14.75 10.71 1.55
CA VAL A 123 14.49 11.97 0.83
C VAL A 123 15.75 12.46 0.12
N ASP A 124 16.91 12.40 0.79
CA ASP A 124 18.20 12.79 0.22
C ASP A 124 18.60 11.88 -0.95
N ALA A 125 18.14 10.62 -0.96
CA ALA A 125 18.31 9.68 -2.06
C ALA A 125 17.27 9.84 -3.18
N GLU A 126 16.40 10.85 -3.13
CA GLU A 126 15.35 11.14 -4.13
C GLU A 126 14.37 9.97 -4.39
N ILE A 127 14.26 9.05 -3.43
CA ILE A 127 13.47 7.82 -3.58
C ILE A 127 11.96 8.12 -3.65
N PHE A 128 11.48 9.20 -3.01
CA PHE A 128 10.07 9.59 -3.08
C PHE A 128 9.70 10.39 -4.34
N THR A 129 10.70 10.91 -5.07
CA THR A 129 10.51 11.78 -6.25
C THR A 129 10.74 11.05 -7.56
N SER A 130 11.60 10.02 -7.57
CA SER A 130 11.90 9.21 -8.75
C SER A 130 11.48 7.76 -8.57
N THR A 131 10.52 7.31 -9.38
CA THR A 131 10.09 5.91 -9.44
C THR A 131 11.23 4.97 -9.82
N ASP A 132 12.15 5.42 -10.69
CA ASP A 132 13.35 4.68 -11.08
C ASP A 132 14.36 4.53 -9.92
N ALA A 133 14.53 5.58 -9.09
CA ALA A 133 15.36 5.50 -7.89
C ALA A 133 14.74 4.58 -6.83
N ALA A 134 13.41 4.62 -6.66
CA ALA A 134 12.67 3.72 -5.80
C ALA A 134 12.76 2.25 -6.27
N SER A 135 12.63 2.01 -7.58
CA SER A 135 12.74 0.68 -8.19
C SER A 135 14.14 0.09 -8.03
N ARG A 136 15.21 0.88 -8.24
CA ARG A 136 16.59 0.41 -7.98
C ARG A 136 16.87 0.10 -6.51
N ARG A 137 16.24 0.82 -5.57
CA ARG A 137 16.47 0.64 -4.13
C ARG A 137 15.59 -0.45 -3.51
N PHE A 138 14.38 -0.65 -4.06
CA PHE A 138 13.39 -1.62 -3.60
C PHE A 138 12.79 -2.41 -4.79
N PRO A 139 13.58 -3.22 -5.51
CA PRO A 139 13.14 -3.92 -6.72
C PRO A 139 11.93 -4.83 -6.47
N ASP A 140 11.83 -5.44 -5.28
CA ASP A 140 10.69 -6.28 -4.89
C ASP A 140 9.35 -5.54 -4.77
N LEU A 141 9.36 -4.20 -4.68
CA LEU A 141 8.15 -3.37 -4.69
C LEU A 141 7.69 -3.01 -6.10
N PHE A 142 8.55 -3.21 -7.11
CA PHE A 142 8.31 -2.90 -8.51
C PHE A 142 8.66 -4.11 -9.38
N PRO A 143 7.85 -5.18 -9.36
CA PRO A 143 8.02 -6.31 -10.26
C PRO A 143 7.69 -5.86 -11.69
N GLU A 144 8.65 -5.25 -12.37
CA GLU A 144 8.69 -5.18 -13.83
C GLU A 144 9.57 -6.34 -14.34
N GLU A 145 9.02 -7.08 -15.30
CA GLU A 145 9.61 -8.21 -15.99
C GLU A 145 11.01 -7.85 -16.51
N GLN A 146 12.05 -8.27 -15.78
CA GLN A 146 13.40 -8.20 -16.29
C GLN A 146 13.62 -9.33 -17.30
N GLU A 147 13.53 -8.97 -18.58
CA GLU A 147 14.23 -9.67 -19.67
C GLU A 147 15.72 -9.75 -19.32
N THR A 148 16.13 -10.84 -18.71
CA THR A 148 17.55 -11.20 -18.61
C THR A 148 17.98 -11.82 -19.93
N ALA A 149 18.59 -11.00 -20.77
CA ALA A 149 19.45 -11.43 -21.86
C ALA A 149 20.61 -12.28 -21.33
N THR A 150 20.63 -13.57 -21.67
CA THR A 150 21.86 -14.34 -21.90
C THR A 150 21.53 -15.46 -22.89
N GLY A 151 22.16 -15.43 -24.07
CA GLY A 151 21.89 -16.39 -25.14
C GLY A 151 22.51 -17.77 -24.91
N ASP A 152 22.00 -18.77 -25.63
CA ASP A 152 22.77 -19.41 -26.72
C ASP A 152 21.87 -20.27 -27.63
N LEU A 153 22.16 -20.16 -28.93
CA LEU A 153 21.81 -20.94 -30.13
C LEU A 153 20.83 -22.14 -30.05
N SER A 154 19.81 -22.13 -30.91
CA SER A 154 19.77 -23.11 -32.03
C SER A 154 18.72 -22.74 -33.09
N THR A 155 19.25 -22.45 -34.28
CA THR A 155 18.58 -22.17 -35.54
C THR A 155 17.69 -23.33 -35.99
N LYS A 156 16.39 -23.09 -36.16
CA LYS A 156 15.60 -23.77 -37.21
C LYS A 156 14.57 -22.79 -37.79
N GLU A 157 14.82 -22.47 -39.05
CA GLU A 157 13.89 -21.88 -39.99
C GLU A 157 12.58 -22.66 -40.00
N ILE A 158 11.47 -21.97 -39.79
CA ILE A 158 10.16 -22.37 -40.31
C ILE A 158 9.58 -21.12 -40.95
N GLU A 159 9.28 -21.24 -42.24
CA GLU A 159 8.64 -20.24 -43.10
C GLU A 159 7.31 -19.69 -42.51
N PRO A 160 6.90 -18.47 -42.91
CA PRO A 160 5.73 -17.80 -42.38
C PRO A 160 4.46 -18.45 -42.92
N HIS A 161 3.71 -19.11 -42.04
CA HIS A 161 2.35 -19.56 -42.33
C HIS A 161 1.38 -18.42 -42.02
N ASP A 162 1.04 -17.71 -43.08
CA ASP A 162 -0.19 -16.98 -43.33
C ASP A 162 -1.40 -17.58 -42.58
N GLY A 163 -1.88 -16.81 -41.60
CA GLY A 163 -3.11 -17.03 -40.86
C GLY A 163 -3.85 -15.69 -40.78
N GLU A 164 -4.83 -15.55 -41.67
CA GLU A 164 -5.72 -14.40 -41.81
C GLU A 164 -6.28 -13.91 -40.47
N CYS A 165 -5.83 -12.73 -40.03
CA CYS A 165 -6.64 -11.89 -39.17
C CYS A 165 -7.79 -11.35 -40.02
N ASN A 166 -9.00 -11.88 -39.82
CA ASN A 166 -10.20 -11.35 -40.43
C ASN A 166 -10.35 -9.87 -40.05
N GLN A 167 -10.11 -9.03 -41.04
CA GLN A 167 -10.59 -7.67 -41.12
C GLN A 167 -12.12 -7.69 -41.09
N SER A 168 -12.71 -7.31 -39.97
CA SER A 168 -14.05 -6.73 -39.99
C SER A 168 -13.91 -5.23 -40.22
N ASN A 169 -14.23 -4.85 -41.44
CA ASN A 169 -14.16 -3.51 -42.03
C ASN A 169 -14.70 -2.38 -41.14
N ASP A 170 -13.98 -1.26 -41.25
CA ASP A 170 -14.43 0.09 -40.96
C ASP A 170 -15.83 0.37 -41.51
N ALA A 171 -16.76 0.69 -40.60
CA ALA A 171 -17.80 1.66 -40.90
C ALA A 171 -17.28 3.02 -40.42
N SER A 172 -16.78 3.77 -41.39
CA SER A 172 -16.48 5.19 -41.31
C SER A 172 -17.46 5.96 -40.42
N GLY A 173 -16.94 6.42 -39.29
CA GLY A 173 -17.59 7.33 -38.36
C GLY A 173 -16.50 8.18 -37.72
N GLY A 174 -15.70 8.85 -38.55
CA GLY A 174 -14.75 9.85 -38.07
C GLY A 174 -15.49 10.92 -37.27
N PHE A 175 -15.42 10.82 -35.94
CA PHE A 175 -15.63 11.96 -35.06
C PHE A 175 -14.31 12.24 -34.36
N GLY A 176 -13.48 13.01 -35.06
CA GLY A 176 -12.55 13.91 -34.41
C GLY A 176 -13.34 14.89 -33.56
N GLY A 177 -13.59 14.52 -32.33
CA GLY A 177 -14.05 15.39 -31.28
C GLY A 177 -13.19 15.08 -30.09
N ASN A 178 -12.39 16.05 -29.64
CA ASN A 178 -11.76 16.01 -28.33
C ASN A 178 -12.79 15.46 -27.33
N HIS A 179 -12.58 14.24 -26.83
CA HIS A 179 -13.42 13.67 -25.77
C HIS A 179 -13.11 14.43 -24.47
N VAL A 180 -13.61 15.66 -24.41
CA VAL A 180 -13.79 16.41 -23.18
C VAL A 180 -14.80 15.57 -22.40
N PHE A 181 -14.34 14.94 -21.32
CA PHE A 181 -15.24 14.34 -20.33
C PHE A 181 -16.44 15.27 -20.10
N PRO A 182 -17.69 14.77 -19.99
CA PRO A 182 -18.82 15.63 -19.70
C PRO A 182 -18.52 16.41 -18.42
N ASN A 183 -18.20 17.68 -18.61
CA ASN A 183 -17.83 18.57 -17.53
C ASN A 183 -19.15 18.90 -16.81
N LEU A 184 -19.31 18.35 -15.61
CA LEU A 184 -20.54 18.50 -14.83
C LEU A 184 -20.82 19.98 -14.53
N GLU A 185 -19.77 20.79 -14.40
CA GLU A 185 -19.89 22.24 -14.24
C GLU A 185 -20.52 22.91 -15.47
N HIS A 186 -20.31 22.39 -16.69
CA HIS A 186 -21.01 22.86 -17.89
C HIS A 186 -22.49 22.48 -17.92
N ALA A 187 -22.84 21.27 -17.44
CA ALA A 187 -24.23 20.88 -17.30
C ALA A 187 -24.95 21.78 -16.26
N CYS A 188 -24.31 22.05 -15.12
CA CYS A 188 -24.81 22.96 -14.10
C CYS A 188 -24.99 24.39 -14.64
N PHE A 189 -24.02 24.91 -15.37
CA PHE A 189 -24.09 26.25 -15.97
C PHE A 189 -25.21 26.35 -17.02
N SER A 190 -25.34 25.35 -17.89
CA SER A 190 -26.40 25.28 -18.90
C SER A 190 -27.80 25.28 -18.26
N PHE A 191 -27.97 24.57 -17.15
CA PHE A 191 -29.20 24.62 -16.36
C PHE A 191 -29.43 25.99 -15.72
N ALA A 192 -28.41 26.56 -15.09
CA ALA A 192 -28.51 27.85 -14.41
C ALA A 192 -28.86 29.00 -15.37
N GLN A 193 -28.41 28.95 -16.63
CA GLN A 193 -28.80 29.92 -17.65
C GLN A 193 -30.30 29.87 -17.96
N ARG A 194 -30.93 28.69 -17.87
CA ARG A 194 -32.36 28.53 -18.16
C ARG A 194 -33.22 28.87 -16.95
N GLU A 195 -32.85 28.36 -15.77
CA GLU A 195 -33.73 28.38 -14.59
C GLU A 195 -33.31 29.42 -13.53
N MET A 196 -32.08 29.93 -13.58
CA MET A 196 -31.48 30.73 -12.49
C MET A 196 -30.74 31.98 -12.98
N GLN A 197 -31.17 32.58 -14.09
CA GLN A 197 -30.46 33.72 -14.70
C GLN A 197 -30.28 34.91 -13.73
N GLN A 198 -31.27 35.21 -12.89
CA GLN A 198 -31.16 36.28 -11.89
C GLN A 198 -30.05 36.03 -10.86
N ALA A 199 -29.81 34.76 -10.51
CA ALA A 199 -28.73 34.39 -9.59
C ALA A 199 -27.35 34.47 -10.28
N LEU A 200 -27.28 34.09 -11.56
CA LEU A 200 -26.08 34.25 -12.38
C LEU A 200 -25.68 35.72 -12.54
N ASP A 201 -26.64 36.59 -12.85
CA ASP A 201 -26.41 38.02 -13.03
C ASP A 201 -25.92 38.68 -11.72
N LYS A 202 -26.46 38.24 -10.58
CA LYS A 202 -26.03 38.71 -9.25
C LYS A 202 -24.60 38.30 -8.92
N TRP A 203 -24.14 37.16 -9.42
CA TRP A 203 -22.85 36.56 -9.07
C TRP A 203 -21.76 36.84 -10.13
N ASP A 204 -22.12 37.50 -11.25
CA ASP A 204 -21.25 37.80 -12.39
C ASP A 204 -20.50 36.57 -12.93
N TYR A 205 -21.12 35.38 -12.84
CA TYR A 205 -20.57 34.15 -13.38
C TYR A 205 -20.84 34.08 -14.89
N ARG A 206 -19.78 34.22 -15.69
CA ARG A 206 -19.87 34.29 -17.16
C ARG A 206 -19.53 33.01 -17.89
N CYS A 207 -18.90 32.04 -17.24
CA CYS A 207 -18.53 30.77 -17.83
C CYS A 207 -18.66 29.61 -16.83
N ALA A 208 -18.77 28.40 -17.36
CA ALA A 208 -18.94 27.19 -16.57
C ALA A 208 -17.69 26.86 -15.74
N GLU A 209 -16.51 27.16 -16.26
CA GLU A 209 -15.22 26.87 -15.63
C GLU A 209 -14.90 27.79 -14.44
N ALA A 210 -15.59 28.92 -14.32
CA ALA A 210 -15.38 29.86 -13.22
C ALA A 210 -15.95 29.34 -11.89
N VAL A 211 -16.78 28.30 -11.91
CA VAL A 211 -17.52 27.82 -10.74
C VAL A 211 -17.25 26.35 -10.53
N SER A 212 -16.72 25.99 -9.36
CA SER A 212 -16.45 24.60 -9.02
C SER A 212 -17.74 23.79 -8.90
N LEU A 213 -17.69 22.48 -9.19
CA LEU A 213 -18.82 21.59 -8.97
C LEU A 213 -19.33 21.65 -7.54
N GLN A 214 -18.44 21.71 -6.54
CA GLN A 214 -18.85 21.84 -5.14
C GLN A 214 -19.65 23.13 -4.88
N THR A 215 -19.25 24.25 -5.50
CA THR A 215 -19.98 25.52 -5.41
C THR A 215 -21.37 25.43 -6.03
N TRP A 216 -21.51 24.74 -7.18
CA TRP A 216 -22.82 24.45 -7.78
C TRP A 216 -23.70 23.61 -6.86
N ILE A 217 -23.13 22.56 -6.26
CA ILE A 217 -23.85 21.69 -5.33
C ILE A 217 -24.36 22.46 -4.12
N ASP A 218 -23.53 23.33 -3.53
CA ASP A 218 -23.94 24.14 -2.38
C ASP A 218 -25.02 25.15 -2.76
N LEU A 219 -24.93 25.75 -3.95
CA LEU A 219 -25.97 26.63 -4.51
C LEU A 219 -27.32 25.91 -4.62
N PHE A 220 -27.36 24.76 -5.29
CA PHE A 220 -28.60 24.01 -5.50
C PHE A 220 -29.22 23.54 -4.18
N ARG A 221 -28.38 23.18 -3.20
CA ARG A 221 -28.82 22.82 -1.87
C ARG A 221 -29.46 24.00 -1.13
N ASN A 222 -28.81 25.16 -1.14
CA ASN A 222 -29.29 26.35 -0.42
C ASN A 222 -30.59 26.90 -1.03
N ASN A 223 -30.73 26.80 -2.35
CA ASN A 223 -31.91 27.28 -3.08
C ASN A 223 -33.02 26.23 -3.21
N LYS A 224 -32.82 25.02 -2.67
CA LYS A 224 -33.79 23.92 -2.73
C LYS A 224 -34.26 23.59 -4.15
N THR A 225 -33.37 23.79 -5.13
CA THR A 225 -33.72 23.83 -6.56
C THR A 225 -34.33 22.53 -7.09
N PHE A 226 -33.96 21.39 -6.50
CA PHE A 226 -34.45 20.06 -6.90
C PHE A 226 -35.27 19.37 -5.81
N GLU A 227 -35.59 20.04 -4.70
CA GLU A 227 -36.34 19.42 -3.60
C GLU A 227 -37.79 19.14 -4.02
N THR A 228 -38.20 17.87 -3.92
CA THR A 228 -39.58 17.41 -4.10
C THR A 228 -39.96 16.53 -2.91
N GLU A 229 -41.26 16.34 -2.67
CA GLU A 229 -41.74 15.49 -1.55
C GLU A 229 -41.18 14.06 -1.62
N GLY A 230 -40.90 13.54 -2.82
CA GLY A 230 -40.40 12.17 -3.01
C GLY A 230 -38.89 12.00 -2.87
N ASN A 231 -38.09 13.07 -2.94
CA ASN A 231 -36.61 12.97 -2.99
C ASN A 231 -35.88 13.67 -1.82
N ALA A 232 -36.61 14.29 -0.89
CA ALA A 232 -36.02 15.07 0.21
C ALA A 232 -34.98 14.30 1.04
N GLY A 233 -35.13 12.97 1.16
CA GLY A 233 -34.17 12.10 1.87
C GLY A 233 -32.95 11.68 1.05
N SER A 234 -33.08 11.53 -0.27
CA SER A 234 -32.00 11.01 -1.15
C SER A 234 -31.19 12.12 -1.82
N LEU A 235 -31.82 13.25 -2.13
CA LEU A 235 -31.20 14.37 -2.85
C LEU A 235 -29.94 14.92 -2.15
N PRO A 236 -29.90 15.11 -0.82
CA PRO A 236 -28.67 15.57 -0.15
C PRO A 236 -27.49 14.61 -0.33
N ASN A 237 -27.77 13.30 -0.33
CA ASN A 237 -26.76 12.27 -0.52
C ASN A 237 -26.26 12.25 -1.97
N LEU A 238 -27.17 12.36 -2.94
CA LEU A 238 -26.84 12.49 -4.36
C LEU A 238 -25.92 13.69 -4.61
N LEU A 239 -26.35 14.87 -4.17
CA LEU A 239 -25.60 16.13 -4.30
C LEU A 239 -24.22 16.04 -3.62
N SER A 240 -24.15 15.47 -2.41
CA SER A 240 -22.89 15.22 -1.70
C SER A 240 -21.98 14.27 -2.46
N SER A 241 -22.53 13.21 -3.07
CA SER A 241 -21.75 12.27 -3.88
C SER A 241 -21.19 12.94 -5.14
N VAL A 242 -22.00 13.76 -5.82
CA VAL A 242 -21.57 14.47 -7.04
C VAL A 242 -20.48 15.48 -6.72
N GLY A 243 -20.61 16.25 -5.63
CA GLY A 243 -19.56 17.17 -5.18
C GLY A 243 -18.22 16.46 -4.88
N LYS A 244 -18.27 15.22 -4.38
CA LYS A 244 -17.06 14.41 -4.14
C LYS A 244 -16.35 13.96 -5.41
N ILE A 245 -17.01 13.92 -6.57
CA ILE A 245 -16.37 13.55 -7.85
C ILE A 245 -15.20 14.50 -8.13
N GLN A 246 -15.41 15.80 -7.91
CA GLN A 246 -14.36 16.80 -8.10
C GLN A 246 -13.18 16.57 -7.14
N ASN A 247 -13.45 16.20 -5.89
CA ASN A 247 -12.40 15.88 -4.91
C ASN A 247 -11.59 14.64 -5.32
N VAL A 248 -12.23 13.61 -5.86
CA VAL A 248 -11.53 12.42 -6.39
C VAL A 248 -10.56 12.84 -7.49
N ILE A 249 -11.01 13.66 -8.43
CA ILE A 249 -10.20 14.10 -9.58
C ILE A 249 -9.04 14.99 -9.12
N ILE A 250 -9.32 16.01 -8.30
CA ILE A 250 -8.31 16.94 -7.77
C ILE A 250 -7.27 16.18 -6.93
N HIS A 251 -7.71 15.20 -6.15
CA HIS A 251 -6.82 14.48 -5.26
C HIS A 251 -6.19 13.23 -5.87
N ARG A 252 -6.59 12.83 -7.09
CA ARG A 252 -6.20 11.58 -7.74
C ARG A 252 -6.34 10.40 -6.79
N LEU A 253 -7.53 10.28 -6.18
CA LEU A 253 -7.79 9.20 -5.24
C LEU A 253 -7.95 7.89 -6.01
N ASP A 254 -7.31 6.84 -5.52
CA ASP A 254 -7.51 5.50 -6.03
C ASP A 254 -8.94 5.06 -5.73
N LEU A 255 -9.70 4.77 -6.78
CA LEU A 255 -11.06 4.27 -6.68
C LEU A 255 -11.11 2.81 -7.11
N ASN A 256 -11.86 2.01 -6.37
CA ASN A 256 -12.26 0.70 -6.86
C ASN A 256 -13.42 0.83 -7.85
N PHE A 257 -13.67 -0.23 -8.62
CA PHE A 257 -14.72 -0.24 -9.62
C PHE A 257 -16.11 0.11 -9.05
N PHE A 258 -16.45 -0.41 -7.88
CA PHE A 258 -17.74 -0.13 -7.24
C PHE A 258 -17.91 1.38 -7.00
N GLN A 259 -16.87 2.04 -6.49
CA GLN A 259 -16.89 3.49 -6.27
C GLN A 259 -17.02 4.27 -7.58
N VAL A 260 -16.28 3.89 -8.63
CA VAL A 260 -16.38 4.51 -9.95
C VAL A 260 -17.81 4.38 -10.49
N ASN A 261 -18.39 3.20 -10.45
CA ASN A 261 -19.74 2.97 -10.95
C ASN A 261 -20.79 3.75 -10.16
N GLN A 262 -20.66 3.82 -8.83
CA GLN A 262 -21.55 4.64 -7.99
C GLN A 262 -21.45 6.13 -8.34
N PHE A 263 -20.25 6.65 -8.59
CA PHE A 263 -20.10 8.04 -9.03
C PHE A 263 -20.75 8.30 -10.39
N LEU A 264 -20.61 7.37 -11.34
CA LEU A 264 -21.23 7.50 -12.66
C LEU A 264 -22.76 7.44 -12.58
N LEU A 265 -23.32 6.54 -11.76
CA LEU A 265 -24.77 6.46 -11.53
C LEU A 265 -25.31 7.74 -10.89
N ASN A 266 -24.64 8.24 -9.86
CA ASN A 266 -25.04 9.48 -9.18
C ASN A 266 -24.90 10.70 -10.11
N ALA A 267 -23.87 10.73 -10.96
CA ALA A 267 -23.74 11.78 -11.97
C ALA A 267 -24.81 11.67 -13.07
N GLU A 268 -25.19 10.45 -13.48
CA GLU A 268 -26.28 10.22 -14.44
C GLU A 268 -27.62 10.70 -13.88
N GLU A 269 -27.93 10.35 -12.63
CA GLU A 269 -29.14 10.81 -11.94
C GLU A 269 -29.14 12.33 -11.77
N PHE A 270 -28.01 12.93 -11.40
CA PHE A 270 -27.88 14.38 -11.28
C PHE A 270 -28.09 15.11 -12.61
N ILE A 271 -27.51 14.59 -13.71
CA ILE A 271 -27.72 15.16 -15.05
C ILE A 271 -29.20 15.07 -15.48
N ARG A 272 -29.92 14.02 -15.08
CA ARG A 272 -31.37 13.93 -15.31
C ARG A 272 -32.14 15.03 -14.57
N LEU A 273 -31.73 15.39 -13.35
CA LEU A 273 -32.34 16.50 -12.60
C LEU A 273 -32.07 17.86 -13.27
N LEU A 274 -30.90 18.02 -13.90
CA LEU A 274 -30.56 19.23 -14.65
C LEU A 274 -31.30 19.34 -15.99
N ASP A 275 -31.98 18.28 -16.45
CA ASP A 275 -32.64 18.19 -17.75
C ASP A 275 -31.72 18.62 -18.90
N THR A 276 -30.55 17.97 -18.99
CA THR A 276 -29.51 18.27 -19.99
C THR A 276 -29.18 17.03 -20.84
N PRO A 277 -29.98 16.74 -21.88
CA PRO A 277 -29.93 15.45 -22.59
C PRO A 277 -28.57 15.16 -23.26
N LEU A 278 -27.88 16.19 -23.77
CA LEU A 278 -26.56 16.03 -24.38
C LEU A 278 -25.52 15.43 -23.41
N TYR A 279 -25.54 15.85 -22.14
CA TYR A 279 -24.62 15.33 -21.12
C TYR A 279 -25.07 13.95 -20.62
N LEU A 280 -26.37 13.66 -20.68
CA LEU A 280 -26.93 12.37 -20.28
C LEU A 280 -26.46 11.25 -21.23
N ASP A 281 -26.45 11.50 -22.53
CA ASP A 281 -25.98 10.51 -23.50
C ASP A 281 -24.47 10.28 -23.37
N ALA A 282 -23.70 11.36 -23.15
CA ALA A 282 -22.26 11.26 -22.92
C ALA A 282 -21.91 10.42 -21.68
N ILE A 283 -22.61 10.61 -20.56
CA ILE A 283 -22.31 9.86 -19.33
C ILE A 283 -22.77 8.40 -19.41
N LYS A 284 -23.88 8.12 -20.11
CA LYS A 284 -24.31 6.74 -20.37
C LYS A 284 -23.30 5.97 -21.21
N LEU A 285 -22.78 6.61 -22.27
CA LEU A 285 -21.73 6.02 -23.10
C LEU A 285 -20.46 5.73 -22.29
N LEU A 286 -20.06 6.67 -21.42
CA LEU A 286 -18.92 6.48 -20.53
C LEU A 286 -19.12 5.30 -19.57
N ARG A 287 -20.32 5.18 -18.97
CA ARG A 287 -20.66 4.06 -18.08
C ARG A 287 -20.60 2.72 -18.81
N GLN A 288 -21.17 2.65 -20.02
CA GLN A 288 -21.13 1.43 -20.85
C GLN A 288 -19.69 1.00 -21.16
N ARG A 289 -18.83 1.93 -21.59
CA ARG A 289 -17.41 1.63 -21.85
C ARG A 289 -16.68 1.12 -20.60
N ILE A 290 -16.95 1.71 -19.44
CA ILE A 290 -16.32 1.29 -18.18
C ILE A 290 -16.82 -0.10 -17.75
N GLU A 291 -18.10 -0.40 -17.94
CA GLU A 291 -18.67 -1.73 -17.70
C GLU A 291 -18.05 -2.80 -18.63
N GLU A 292 -17.84 -2.47 -19.91
CA GLU A 292 -17.16 -3.35 -20.87
C GLU A 292 -15.71 -3.64 -20.46
N VAL A 293 -14.94 -2.59 -20.12
CA VAL A 293 -13.56 -2.75 -19.65
C VAL A 293 -13.49 -3.62 -18.40
N LEU A 294 -14.42 -3.46 -17.46
CA LEU A 294 -14.48 -4.32 -16.29
C LEU A 294 -14.76 -5.78 -16.66
N LEU A 295 -15.74 -6.02 -17.52
CA LEU A 295 -16.11 -7.37 -17.93
C LEU A 295 -14.93 -8.09 -18.58
N MET A 296 -14.10 -7.39 -19.35
CA MET A 296 -12.86 -7.93 -19.91
C MET A 296 -11.84 -8.21 -18.80
N ALA A 297 -11.53 -7.22 -17.96
CA ALA A 297 -10.54 -7.37 -16.89
C ALA A 297 -10.86 -8.52 -15.92
N ASN A 298 -12.14 -8.75 -15.60
CA ASN A 298 -12.55 -9.87 -14.75
C ASN A 298 -12.36 -11.23 -15.43
N ARG A 299 -12.58 -11.32 -16.75
CA ARG A 299 -12.31 -12.55 -17.51
C ARG A 299 -10.82 -12.85 -17.54
N ASP A 300 -10.01 -11.83 -17.79
CA ASP A 300 -8.55 -11.96 -17.85
C ASP A 300 -8.00 -12.41 -16.49
N ALA A 301 -8.45 -11.77 -15.40
CA ALA A 301 -8.06 -12.16 -14.04
C ALA A 301 -8.43 -13.62 -13.72
N ALA A 302 -9.64 -14.05 -14.09
CA ALA A 302 -10.06 -15.43 -13.89
C ALA A 302 -9.23 -16.41 -14.73
N SER A 303 -8.89 -16.05 -15.97
CA SER A 303 -8.03 -16.86 -16.83
C SER A 303 -6.63 -17.02 -16.23
N ILE A 304 -6.03 -15.93 -15.76
CA ILE A 304 -4.71 -15.95 -15.12
C ILE A 304 -4.71 -16.81 -13.87
N HIS A 305 -5.75 -16.70 -13.02
CA HIS A 305 -5.88 -17.54 -11.82
C HIS A 305 -5.99 -19.03 -12.17
N ASN A 306 -6.84 -19.39 -13.12
CA ASN A 306 -7.01 -20.79 -13.52
C ASN A 306 -5.72 -21.38 -14.11
N GLU A 307 -4.98 -20.60 -14.91
CA GLU A 307 -3.68 -21.03 -15.44
C GLU A 307 -2.66 -21.22 -14.33
N ALA A 308 -2.58 -20.28 -13.39
CA ALA A 308 -1.69 -20.37 -12.24
C ALA A 308 -2.01 -21.59 -11.37
N ASP A 309 -3.28 -21.82 -11.03
CA ASP A 309 -3.73 -22.96 -10.25
C ASP A 309 -3.42 -24.29 -10.94
N GLY A 310 -3.60 -24.35 -12.27
CA GLY A 310 -3.22 -25.51 -13.08
C GLY A 310 -1.72 -25.82 -13.01
N LYS A 311 -0.86 -24.80 -13.17
CA LYS A 311 0.59 -24.96 -13.06
C LYS A 311 1.02 -25.37 -11.64
N VAL A 312 0.40 -24.81 -10.61
CA VAL A 312 0.68 -25.18 -9.21
C VAL A 312 0.32 -26.65 -8.96
N ALA A 313 -0.84 -27.11 -9.43
CA ALA A 313 -1.25 -28.50 -9.29
C ALA A 313 -0.30 -29.47 -10.02
N GLU A 314 0.19 -29.09 -11.21
CA GLU A 314 1.19 -29.89 -11.93
C GLU A 314 2.51 -30.00 -11.15
N ILE A 315 2.99 -28.89 -10.58
CA ILE A 315 4.20 -28.88 -9.75
C ILE A 315 4.02 -29.78 -8.52
N GLU A 316 2.86 -29.74 -7.87
CA GLU A 316 2.55 -30.61 -6.73
C GLU A 316 2.57 -32.09 -7.11
N ALA A 317 1.96 -32.46 -8.24
CA ALA A 317 1.98 -33.83 -8.75
C ALA A 317 3.42 -34.31 -9.06
N GLN A 318 4.25 -33.44 -9.64
CA GLN A 318 5.67 -33.73 -9.90
C GLN A 318 6.45 -33.92 -8.59
N ARG A 319 6.22 -33.09 -7.58
CA ARG A 319 6.84 -33.21 -6.25
C ARG A 319 6.48 -34.52 -5.57
N GLU A 320 5.21 -34.93 -5.61
CA GLU A 320 4.79 -36.21 -5.05
C GLU A 320 5.45 -37.40 -5.75
N ARG A 321 5.57 -37.32 -7.09
CA ARG A 321 6.26 -38.36 -7.86
C ARG A 321 7.72 -38.47 -7.44
N LEU A 322 8.43 -37.34 -7.37
CA LEU A 322 9.82 -37.31 -6.93
C LEU A 322 9.98 -37.85 -5.51
N ASN A 323 9.06 -37.51 -4.59
CA ASN A 323 9.10 -38.04 -3.23
C ASN A 323 8.94 -39.58 -3.20
N ARG A 324 8.04 -40.14 -4.03
CA ARG A 324 7.90 -41.60 -4.16
C ARG A 324 9.15 -42.27 -4.72
N GLU A 325 9.80 -41.64 -5.70
CA GLU A 325 11.07 -42.13 -6.26
C GLU A 325 12.19 -42.08 -5.21
N GLU A 326 12.30 -40.98 -4.45
CA GLU A 326 13.27 -40.82 -3.37
C GLU A 326 13.10 -41.88 -2.27
N GLU A 327 11.86 -42.14 -1.84
CA GLU A 327 11.56 -43.20 -0.87
C GLU A 327 11.93 -44.59 -1.40
N GLY A 328 11.72 -44.84 -2.70
CA GLY A 328 12.13 -46.08 -3.35
C GLY A 328 13.65 -46.28 -3.31
N VAL A 329 14.42 -45.23 -3.60
CA VAL A 329 15.88 -45.27 -3.54
C VAL A 329 16.37 -45.50 -2.11
N LYS A 330 15.77 -44.83 -1.12
CA LYS A 330 16.11 -45.03 0.30
C LYS A 330 15.84 -46.48 0.73
N ARG A 331 14.66 -47.04 0.42
CA ARG A 331 14.34 -48.44 0.71
C ARG A 331 15.33 -49.41 0.09
N HIS A 332 15.64 -49.26 -1.20
CA HIS A 332 16.58 -50.14 -1.87
C HIS A 332 17.98 -50.09 -1.26
N ARG A 333 18.45 -48.89 -0.88
CA ARG A 333 19.72 -48.73 -0.17
C ARG A 333 19.69 -49.46 1.17
N ASP A 334 18.64 -49.27 1.96
CA ASP A 334 18.54 -49.84 3.30
C ASP A 334 18.46 -51.39 3.23
N GLU A 335 17.69 -51.94 2.28
CA GLU A 335 17.64 -53.38 1.97
C GLU A 335 19.03 -53.94 1.59
N ASN A 336 19.79 -53.21 0.76
CA ASN A 336 21.14 -53.63 0.39
C ASN A 336 22.09 -53.65 1.60
N LEU A 337 21.98 -52.66 2.49
CA LEU A 337 22.77 -52.61 3.73
C LEU A 337 22.42 -53.78 4.67
N ASP A 338 21.14 -54.10 4.81
CA ASP A 338 20.67 -55.24 5.61
C ASP A 338 21.16 -56.57 5.01
N ASN A 339 21.06 -56.75 3.69
CA ASN A 339 21.60 -57.95 3.02
C ASN A 339 23.11 -58.14 3.23
N ILE A 340 23.89 -57.04 3.19
CA ILE A 340 25.33 -57.08 3.48
C ILE A 340 25.57 -57.50 4.94
N ARG A 341 24.82 -56.91 5.87
CA ARG A 341 24.92 -57.25 7.29
C ARG A 341 24.62 -58.72 7.56
N ASP A 342 23.55 -59.26 6.99
CA ASP A 342 23.14 -60.66 7.13
C ASP A 342 24.15 -61.62 6.50
N SER A 343 24.80 -61.22 5.40
CA SER A 343 25.90 -61.99 4.81
C SER A 343 27.11 -62.04 5.76
N ILE A 344 27.52 -60.88 6.29
CA ILE A 344 28.65 -60.79 7.23
C ILE A 344 28.37 -61.62 8.49
N GLU A 345 27.17 -61.53 9.04
CA GLU A 345 26.78 -62.29 10.22
C GLU A 345 26.86 -63.80 9.98
N ARG A 346 26.31 -64.28 8.85
CA ARG A 346 26.41 -65.69 8.44
C ARG A 346 27.86 -66.15 8.28
N ASP A 347 28.71 -65.35 7.63
CA ASP A 347 30.12 -65.70 7.42
C ASP A 347 30.90 -65.77 8.74
N ILE A 348 30.65 -64.84 9.67
CA ILE A 348 31.24 -64.85 11.02
C ILE A 348 30.83 -66.13 11.76
N PHE A 349 29.54 -66.48 11.78
CA PHE A 349 29.07 -67.70 12.44
C PHE A 349 29.63 -68.97 11.82
N ALA A 350 29.74 -69.03 10.48
CA ALA A 350 30.36 -70.16 9.79
C ALA A 350 31.85 -70.31 10.17
N ALA A 351 32.60 -69.20 10.19
CA ALA A 351 34.01 -69.19 10.59
C ALA A 351 34.18 -69.61 12.07
N MET A 352 33.31 -69.16 12.97
CA MET A 352 33.30 -69.57 14.37
C MET A 352 33.06 -71.07 14.53
N GLY A 353 32.12 -71.64 13.76
CA GLY A 353 31.88 -73.09 13.72
C GLY A 353 33.10 -73.88 13.26
N GLN A 354 33.73 -73.47 12.16
CA GLN A 354 34.95 -74.11 11.65
C GLN A 354 36.11 -74.04 12.67
N ALA A 355 36.28 -72.91 13.35
CA ALA A 355 37.30 -72.75 14.38
C ALA A 355 37.08 -73.68 15.58
N LYS A 356 35.81 -73.89 15.98
CA LYS A 356 35.44 -74.85 17.04
C LYS A 356 35.81 -76.29 16.64
N ASP A 357 35.50 -76.69 15.40
CA ASP A 357 35.81 -78.03 14.90
C ASP A 357 37.33 -78.28 14.82
N ALA A 358 38.12 -77.25 14.47
CA ALA A 358 39.57 -77.34 14.40
C ALA A 358 40.26 -77.33 15.79
N LEU A 359 39.61 -76.77 16.82
CA LEU A 359 40.17 -76.59 18.17
C LEU A 359 39.16 -77.00 19.27
N PRO A 360 38.89 -78.31 19.45
CA PRO A 360 37.79 -78.82 20.29
C PRO A 360 37.91 -78.56 21.80
N GLY A 361 38.98 -77.88 22.25
CA GLY A 361 39.22 -77.50 23.65
C GLY A 361 38.97 -76.03 23.99
N ILE A 362 38.64 -75.18 23.01
CA ILE A 362 38.33 -73.76 23.23
C ILE A 362 36.81 -73.65 23.40
N GLY A 363 36.36 -73.32 24.61
CA GLY A 363 34.94 -73.21 24.98
C GLY A 363 34.22 -72.06 24.28
N LEU A 364 34.01 -72.18 22.97
CA LEU A 364 33.13 -71.31 22.19
C LEU A 364 31.69 -71.81 22.37
N ALA A 365 30.84 -70.91 22.88
CA ALA A 365 29.47 -71.19 23.30
C ALA A 365 28.63 -71.86 22.20
N ASP A 366 27.70 -72.73 22.60
CA ASP A 366 26.79 -73.42 21.69
C ASP A 366 25.80 -72.45 21.05
N ASN A 367 25.66 -72.56 19.72
CA ASN A 367 24.75 -71.78 18.89
C ASN A 367 23.31 -71.86 19.41
N ARG A 368 22.61 -70.72 19.43
CA ARG A 368 21.18 -70.63 19.69
C ARG A 368 20.44 -70.06 18.50
#